data_AF-A0A8S3ULK6-F1
#
_entry.id   AF-A0A8S3ULK6-F1
#
_cell.length_a   1.000
_cell.length_b   1.000
_cell.length_c   1.000
_cell.angle_alpha   90.00
_cell.angle_beta   90.00
_cell.angle_gamma   90.00
#
_symmetry.space_group_name_H-M   'P 1'
#
loop_
_entity.id
_entity.type
_entity.pdbx_description
1 polymer ?
#
loop_
_entity_poly.entity_id
_entity_poly.type
_entity_poly.pdbx_seq_one_letter_code
_entity_poly.pdbx_strand_id
1 'polypeptide(L)'
;MEALVLGSTLVGDSIWNLLYDLSTIHELQLGNCSLTYINMTVMHRLGRLQHLDLSRNNLSKILDYTFINHVNLVTLLLSHNEISYIESHAFQGLRLINKLDLTGPAFTKFQHLEIVDLRYNNISSLQPYNIKLSPLTTPPPVFYFRGNRFNCDCHLSWMIQCLNRWTDSCKGFEIDEFEFLLCYNGYKIRKYFLIKNAQLENMLSEFGDPCVGICDCCGSLSCICKMSCPANCTCLMSFNHQNGIVDCSNKHINNVTENIPTIAETLYLDGNNLAFIKSAIFSGLYHLKTLYLNRSGIDRVQPDAFVNLTKLEHLYLNENSLSCLDVELLN
;
A
#
# COMPACT_ATOMS: atom_id res chain seq x y z
N MET A 1 18.33 -17.18 35.64
CA MET A 1 18.88 -16.03 34.90
C MET A 1 17.69 -15.27 34.33
N GLU A 2 17.59 -13.97 34.64
CA GLU A 2 16.41 -13.15 34.28
C GLU A 2 16.66 -12.19 33.12
N ALA A 3 17.92 -11.81 32.89
CA ALA A 3 18.35 -10.98 31.79
C ALA A 3 19.64 -11.51 31.17
N LEU A 4 19.79 -11.37 29.86
CA LEU A 4 21.04 -11.62 29.12
C LEU A 4 21.31 -10.42 28.21
N VAL A 5 22.46 -9.79 28.43
CA VAL A 5 22.90 -8.61 27.68
C VAL A 5 24.21 -8.93 26.97
N LEU A 6 24.16 -8.95 25.64
CA LEU A 6 25.30 -9.26 24.78
C LEU A 6 25.52 -8.19 23.71
N GLY A 7 24.86 -7.03 23.83
CA GLY A 7 24.91 -6.00 22.79
C GLY A 7 26.33 -5.59 22.42
N SER A 8 26.58 -5.36 21.13
CA SER A 8 27.89 -5.04 20.54
C SER A 8 28.94 -6.15 20.64
N THR A 9 28.51 -7.41 20.60
CA THR A 9 29.41 -8.57 20.49
C THR A 9 29.25 -9.26 19.14
N LEU A 10 30.34 -9.62 18.46
CA LEU A 10 30.31 -10.26 17.13
C LEU A 10 29.97 -11.76 17.20
N VAL A 11 28.96 -12.13 18.00
CA VAL A 11 28.55 -13.54 18.20
C VAL A 11 27.84 -14.14 16.98
N GLY A 12 27.19 -13.31 16.15
CA GLY A 12 26.44 -13.76 14.98
C GLY A 12 25.34 -14.76 15.32
N ASP A 13 24.86 -15.49 14.31
CA ASP A 13 23.72 -16.42 14.47
C ASP A 13 24.01 -17.63 15.37
N SER A 14 25.28 -17.87 15.72
CA SER A 14 25.65 -18.95 16.65
C SER A 14 25.04 -18.78 18.05
N ILE A 15 24.64 -17.56 18.41
CA ILE A 15 24.03 -17.26 19.70
C ILE A 15 22.74 -18.04 19.93
N TRP A 16 22.00 -18.38 18.87
CA TRP A 16 20.73 -19.11 18.97
C TRP A 16 20.87 -20.47 19.68
N ASN A 17 22.01 -21.13 19.52
CA ASN A 17 22.30 -22.40 20.18
C ASN A 17 22.41 -22.24 21.71
N LEU A 18 22.98 -21.13 22.17
CA LEU A 18 23.18 -20.85 23.60
C LEU A 18 21.88 -20.42 24.29
N LEU A 19 20.95 -19.84 23.52
CA LEU A 19 19.67 -19.34 24.04
C LEU A 19 18.61 -20.45 24.20
N TYR A 20 18.83 -21.64 23.64
CA TYR A 20 17.82 -22.70 23.55
C TYR A 20 17.20 -23.08 24.90
N ASP A 21 18.02 -23.13 25.95
CA ASP A 21 17.59 -23.56 27.29
C ASP A 21 17.19 -22.38 28.22
N LEU A 22 17.29 -21.13 27.77
CA LEU A 22 17.08 -19.94 28.61
C LEU A 22 15.61 -19.51 28.73
N SER A 23 14.69 -20.47 28.89
CA SER A 23 13.23 -20.25 28.93
C SER A 23 12.72 -19.33 30.05
N THR A 24 13.53 -19.02 31.06
CA THR A 24 13.14 -18.18 32.20
C THR A 24 13.44 -16.69 32.03
N ILE A 25 14.08 -16.30 30.92
CA ILE A 25 14.56 -14.95 30.70
C ILE A 25 13.42 -13.96 30.41
N HIS A 26 13.53 -12.75 30.93
CA HIS A 26 12.59 -11.65 30.73
C HIS A 26 13.18 -10.53 29.86
N GLU A 27 14.51 -10.40 29.84
CA GLU A 27 15.20 -9.38 29.04
C GLU A 27 16.32 -10.00 28.22
N LEU A 28 16.29 -9.78 26.90
CA LEU A 28 17.30 -10.24 25.97
C LEU A 28 17.77 -9.10 25.09
N GLN A 29 19.02 -8.67 25.29
CA GLN A 29 19.64 -7.62 24.49
C GLN A 29 20.70 -8.20 23.54
N LEU A 30 20.37 -8.26 22.26
CA LEU A 30 21.22 -8.75 21.17
C LEU A 30 21.44 -7.65 20.11
N GLY A 31 21.41 -6.39 20.52
CA GLY A 31 21.65 -5.27 19.63
C GLY A 31 23.09 -5.27 19.10
N ASN A 32 23.29 -5.01 17.80
CA ASN A 32 24.62 -4.97 17.19
C ASN A 32 25.41 -6.29 17.36
N CYS A 33 24.78 -7.42 17.02
CA CYS A 33 25.37 -8.75 17.14
C CYS A 33 25.61 -9.46 15.79
N SER A 34 25.45 -8.75 14.67
CA SER A 34 25.56 -9.28 13.30
C SER A 34 24.59 -10.44 13.01
N LEU A 35 23.39 -10.42 13.60
CA LEU A 35 22.36 -11.43 13.34
C LEU A 35 21.77 -11.26 11.95
N THR A 36 21.54 -12.37 11.24
CA THR A 36 20.97 -12.35 9.88
C THR A 36 19.53 -12.87 9.83
N TYR A 37 19.11 -13.63 10.83
CA TYR A 37 17.74 -14.13 10.97
C TYR A 37 17.29 -14.27 12.43
N ILE A 38 15.98 -14.31 12.63
CA ILE A 38 15.36 -14.65 13.93
C ILE A 38 15.09 -16.16 13.95
N ASN A 39 15.66 -16.89 14.90
CA ASN A 39 15.43 -18.33 15.02
C ASN A 39 14.09 -18.62 15.71
N MET A 40 13.06 -18.98 14.92
CA MET A 40 11.71 -19.24 15.44
C MET A 40 11.66 -20.32 16.52
N THR A 41 12.43 -21.40 16.39
CA THR A 41 12.44 -22.50 17.38
C THR A 41 12.91 -22.01 18.74
N VAL A 42 13.93 -21.14 18.76
CA VAL A 42 14.42 -20.53 20.01
C VAL A 42 13.42 -19.50 20.52
N MET A 43 12.94 -18.60 19.67
CA MET A 43 11.97 -17.57 20.07
C MET A 43 10.71 -18.17 20.72
N HIS A 44 10.19 -19.27 20.18
CA HIS A 44 9.02 -19.95 20.76
C HIS A 44 9.27 -20.49 22.18
N ARG A 45 10.53 -20.73 22.57
CA ARG A 45 10.88 -21.14 23.94
C ARG A 45 10.99 -19.94 24.90
N LEU A 46 11.29 -18.74 24.40
CA LEU A 46 11.53 -17.53 25.19
C LEU A 46 10.22 -16.75 25.50
N GLY A 47 9.12 -17.45 25.79
CA GLY A 47 7.79 -16.84 25.98
C GLY A 47 7.62 -15.95 27.23
N ARG A 48 8.63 -15.86 28.10
CA ARG A 48 8.64 -14.98 29.28
C ARG A 48 9.24 -13.60 29.03
N LEU A 49 9.78 -13.36 27.83
CA LEU A 49 10.37 -12.07 27.47
C LEU A 49 9.37 -10.93 27.64
N GLN A 50 9.88 -9.85 28.22
CA GLN A 50 9.27 -8.53 28.38
C GLN A 50 10.00 -7.49 27.52
N HIS A 51 11.33 -7.61 27.40
CA HIS A 51 12.15 -6.72 26.59
C HIS A 51 13.05 -7.52 25.63
N LEU A 52 12.94 -7.21 24.34
CA LEU A 52 13.74 -7.82 23.29
C LEU A 52 14.36 -6.74 22.41
N ASP A 53 15.70 -6.65 22.45
CA ASP A 53 16.47 -5.77 21.58
C ASP A 53 17.21 -6.59 20.51
N LEU A 54 16.80 -6.40 19.25
CA LEU A 54 17.41 -6.95 18.04
C LEU A 54 17.89 -5.83 17.10
N SER A 55 18.03 -4.60 17.60
CA SER A 55 18.42 -3.44 16.80
C SER A 55 19.85 -3.55 16.24
N ARG A 56 20.14 -2.82 15.16
CA ARG A 56 21.49 -2.76 14.55
C ARG A 56 22.03 -4.12 14.13
N ASN A 57 21.17 -4.99 13.61
CA ASN A 57 21.56 -6.28 13.02
C ASN A 57 21.31 -6.25 11.50
N ASN A 58 21.44 -7.40 10.83
CA ASN A 58 21.26 -7.54 9.39
C ASN A 58 19.98 -8.36 9.09
N LEU A 59 18.94 -8.18 9.89
CA LEU A 59 17.67 -8.90 9.72
C LEU A 59 16.94 -8.38 8.48
N SER A 60 16.48 -9.28 7.61
CA SER A 60 15.82 -8.91 6.34
C SER A 60 14.31 -9.15 6.33
N LYS A 61 13.81 -10.06 7.17
CA LYS A 61 12.41 -10.50 7.19
C LYS A 61 11.90 -10.76 8.60
N ILE A 62 10.60 -10.57 8.81
CA ILE A 62 9.86 -11.09 9.96
C ILE A 62 8.76 -12.02 9.45
N LEU A 63 8.85 -13.29 9.84
CA LEU A 63 7.93 -14.34 9.39
C LEU A 63 6.72 -14.47 10.30
N ASP A 64 5.65 -15.07 9.80
CA ASP A 64 4.43 -15.37 10.52
C ASP A 64 4.73 -16.12 11.82
N TYR A 65 4.02 -15.76 12.89
CA TYR A 65 4.11 -16.42 14.19
C TYR A 65 5.50 -16.37 14.85
N THR A 66 6.43 -15.54 14.37
CA THR A 66 7.76 -15.36 14.99
C THR A 66 7.61 -15.05 16.49
N PHE A 67 6.60 -14.25 16.86
CA PHE A 67 6.36 -13.83 18.24
C PHE A 67 5.17 -14.53 18.93
N ILE A 68 4.76 -15.72 18.46
CA ILE A 68 3.50 -16.37 18.89
C ILE A 68 3.34 -16.58 20.40
N ASN A 69 4.44 -16.86 21.11
CA ASN A 69 4.43 -17.14 22.54
C ASN A 69 4.76 -15.93 23.44
N HIS A 70 4.97 -14.74 22.86
CA HIS A 70 5.52 -13.57 23.57
C HIS A 70 4.43 -12.68 24.17
N VAL A 71 3.53 -13.28 24.94
CA VAL A 71 2.35 -12.61 25.50
C VAL A 71 2.65 -11.55 26.55
N ASN A 72 3.88 -11.54 27.07
CA ASN A 72 4.35 -10.59 28.10
C ASN A 72 5.29 -9.52 27.52
N LEU A 73 5.54 -9.53 26.22
CA LEU A 73 6.49 -8.60 25.59
C LEU A 73 5.92 -7.18 25.61
N VAL A 74 6.72 -6.25 26.14
CA VAL A 74 6.41 -4.83 26.29
C VAL A 74 7.19 -4.01 25.26
N THR A 75 8.46 -4.36 25.06
CA THR A 75 9.38 -3.62 24.18
C THR A 75 10.00 -4.56 23.15
N LEU A 76 9.83 -4.21 21.87
CA LEU A 76 10.49 -4.85 20.74
C LEU A 76 11.26 -3.82 19.91
N LEU A 77 12.59 -3.90 19.93
CA LEU A 77 13.46 -3.01 19.17
C LEU A 77 14.03 -3.74 17.94
N LEU A 78 13.67 -3.26 16.76
CA LEU A 78 14.10 -3.82 15.46
C LEU A 78 14.73 -2.73 14.57
N SER A 79 15.03 -1.56 15.12
CA SER A 79 15.56 -0.42 14.38
C SER A 79 16.95 -0.70 13.81
N HIS A 80 17.28 -0.02 12.70
CA HIS A 80 18.56 -0.18 12.00
C HIS A 80 18.86 -1.63 11.59
N ASN A 81 17.89 -2.29 10.95
CA ASN A 81 18.07 -3.56 10.27
C ASN A 81 17.86 -3.40 8.75
N GLU A 82 17.80 -4.51 8.02
CA GLU A 82 17.52 -4.54 6.58
C GLU A 82 16.10 -5.04 6.29
N ILE A 83 15.17 -4.87 7.24
CA ILE A 83 13.84 -5.49 7.15
C ILE A 83 13.08 -4.85 5.99
N SER A 84 12.75 -5.67 4.99
CA SER A 84 11.98 -5.28 3.81
C SER A 84 10.68 -6.06 3.66
N TYR A 85 10.48 -7.11 4.46
CA TYR A 85 9.32 -8.01 4.35
C TYR A 85 8.80 -8.43 5.73
N ILE A 86 7.51 -8.24 5.95
CA ILE A 86 6.78 -8.61 7.17
C ILE A 86 5.54 -9.39 6.74
N GLU A 87 5.41 -10.64 7.18
CA GLU A 87 4.25 -11.46 6.87
C GLU A 87 3.00 -11.04 7.68
N SER A 88 1.82 -11.47 7.25
CA SER A 88 0.51 -10.99 7.74
C SER A 88 0.25 -11.22 9.22
N HIS A 89 0.85 -12.27 9.80
CA HIS A 89 0.72 -12.71 11.18
C HIS A 89 2.08 -12.67 11.91
N ALA A 90 3.04 -11.89 11.41
CA ALA A 90 4.38 -11.79 11.97
C ALA A 90 4.39 -11.43 13.46
N PHE A 91 3.50 -10.54 13.87
CA PHE A 91 3.31 -10.08 15.25
C PHE A 91 2.16 -10.82 15.97
N GLN A 92 1.61 -11.86 15.36
CA GLN A 92 0.59 -12.70 16.01
C GLN A 92 1.20 -13.39 17.22
N GLY A 93 0.50 -13.31 18.36
CA GLY A 93 0.95 -13.79 19.67
C GLY A 93 1.41 -12.68 20.62
N LEU A 94 1.73 -11.50 20.08
CA LEU A 94 1.63 -10.26 20.86
C LEU A 94 0.13 -10.06 21.13
N ARG A 95 -0.26 -10.28 22.38
CA ARG A 95 -1.51 -10.95 22.78
C ARG A 95 -2.83 -10.34 22.30
N LEU A 96 -3.81 -11.23 22.02
CA LEU A 96 -5.21 -10.98 21.64
C LEU A 96 -6.25 -12.09 21.99
N ILE A 97 -7.46 -11.77 22.52
CA ILE A 97 -8.78 -12.49 22.34
C ILE A 97 -9.98 -11.49 22.34
N ASN A 98 -10.92 -11.57 21.38
CA ASN A 98 -12.33 -11.14 21.54
C ASN A 98 -13.27 -11.77 20.49
N LYS A 99 -13.68 -13.02 20.71
CA LYS A 99 -15.06 -13.43 20.45
C LYS A 99 -15.59 -14.14 21.69
N LEU A 100 -16.70 -13.60 22.17
CA LEU A 100 -17.43 -13.98 23.37
C LEU A 100 -18.03 -15.39 23.20
N ASP A 101 -17.69 -16.30 24.12
CA ASP A 101 -18.62 -17.35 24.54
C ASP A 101 -18.79 -17.24 26.06
N LEU A 102 -20.04 -17.20 26.49
CA LEU A 102 -20.46 -16.86 27.85
C LEU A 102 -20.34 -18.10 28.73
N THR A 103 -19.28 -18.23 29.51
CA THR A 103 -19.26 -18.85 30.86
C THR A 103 -17.88 -18.74 31.51
N GLY A 104 -17.78 -17.96 32.59
CA GLY A 104 -16.72 -18.14 33.60
C GLY A 104 -15.83 -16.91 33.88
N PRO A 105 -15.75 -16.45 35.14
CA PRO A 105 -14.89 -15.34 35.55
C PRO A 105 -13.49 -15.84 35.90
N ALA A 106 -12.61 -15.93 34.91
CA ALA A 106 -11.18 -16.06 35.12
C ALA A 106 -10.46 -15.30 34.00
N PHE A 107 -9.32 -14.69 34.32
CA PHE A 107 -8.47 -13.90 33.43
C PHE A 107 -8.82 -12.41 33.32
N THR A 108 -8.81 -11.76 34.47
CA THR A 108 -8.21 -10.44 34.57
C THR A 108 -6.73 -10.49 34.10
N LYS A 109 -6.36 -9.46 33.33
CA LYS A 109 -5.01 -9.01 32.90
C LYS A 109 -4.58 -9.37 31.46
N PHE A 110 -3.91 -8.39 30.83
CA PHE A 110 -2.80 -8.43 29.86
C PHE A 110 -3.04 -7.61 28.57
N GLN A 111 -2.51 -6.38 28.56
CA GLN A 111 -2.72 -5.28 27.59
C GLN A 111 -1.41 -4.53 27.19
N HIS A 112 -0.22 -5.14 27.31
CA HIS A 112 1.01 -4.38 27.60
C HIS A 112 2.00 -4.11 26.43
N LEU A 113 1.62 -4.31 25.16
CA LEU A 113 2.54 -3.90 24.08
C LEU A 113 2.53 -2.36 23.99
N GLU A 114 3.66 -1.74 24.27
CA GLU A 114 3.75 -0.27 24.34
C GLU A 114 4.47 0.30 23.12
N ILE A 115 5.60 -0.29 22.73
CA ILE A 115 6.48 0.28 21.70
C ILE A 115 6.96 -0.80 20.74
N VAL A 116 6.79 -0.52 19.45
CA VAL A 116 7.41 -1.25 18.34
C VAL A 116 8.22 -0.27 17.50
N ASP A 117 9.55 -0.39 17.56
CA ASP A 117 10.46 0.47 16.80
C ASP A 117 10.95 -0.20 15.51
N LEU A 118 10.43 0.26 14.38
CA LEU A 118 10.78 -0.18 13.03
C LEU A 118 11.52 0.91 12.24
N ARG A 119 12.07 1.92 12.90
CA ARG A 119 12.79 3.01 12.24
C ARG A 119 14.04 2.52 11.50
N TYR A 120 14.38 3.24 10.43
CA TYR A 120 15.60 3.03 9.64
C TYR A 120 15.74 1.57 9.17
N ASN A 121 14.65 1.02 8.65
CA ASN A 121 14.60 -0.24 7.91
C ASN A 121 14.34 0.06 6.42
N ASN A 122 14.02 -0.96 5.63
CA ASN A 122 13.77 -0.81 4.19
C ASN A 122 12.31 -1.14 3.81
N ILE A 123 11.36 -0.81 4.68
CA ILE A 123 9.93 -1.02 4.45
C ILE A 123 9.46 -0.09 3.34
N SER A 124 8.89 -0.66 2.27
CA SER A 124 8.31 0.09 1.15
C SER A 124 6.79 0.12 1.18
N SER A 125 6.14 -0.89 1.76
CA SER A 125 4.69 -0.94 1.91
C SER A 125 4.32 -1.72 3.18
N LEU A 126 3.16 -1.41 3.75
CA LEU A 126 2.62 -2.02 4.96
C LEU A 126 1.10 -1.95 4.89
N GLN A 127 0.40 -2.98 5.33
CA GLN A 127 -1.06 -2.99 5.43
C GLN A 127 -1.51 -2.85 6.88
N PRO A 128 -2.74 -2.36 7.16
CA PRO A 128 -3.24 -2.24 8.53
C PRO A 128 -3.18 -3.57 9.28
N TYR A 129 -3.48 -4.69 8.63
CA TYR A 129 -3.46 -6.01 9.27
C TYR A 129 -2.06 -6.45 9.71
N ASN A 130 -0.98 -5.91 9.12
CA ASN A 130 0.38 -6.21 9.57
C ASN A 130 0.67 -5.64 10.96
N ILE A 131 -0.04 -4.61 11.41
CA ILE A 131 0.25 -3.88 12.67
C ILE A 131 -0.96 -3.71 13.59
N LYS A 132 -2.16 -4.01 13.10
CA LYS A 132 -3.40 -3.93 13.88
C LYS A 132 -3.52 -5.13 14.81
N LEU A 133 -3.55 -4.85 16.10
CA LEU A 133 -3.86 -5.83 17.13
C LEU A 133 -5.39 -5.96 17.26
N SER A 134 -5.93 -7.18 17.31
CA SER A 134 -7.34 -7.52 17.63
C SER A 134 -7.54 -8.53 18.77
N PRO A 135 -7.98 -8.17 20.00
CA PRO A 135 -8.56 -6.91 20.44
C PRO A 135 -7.59 -5.75 20.52
N LEU A 136 -8.16 -4.57 20.37
CA LEU A 136 -7.47 -3.31 20.59
C LEU A 136 -6.96 -3.26 22.03
N THR A 137 -5.71 -2.83 22.21
CA THR A 137 -5.15 -2.54 23.54
C THR A 137 -5.54 -1.13 23.97
N THR A 138 -5.56 -0.89 25.27
CA THR A 138 -5.80 0.43 25.86
C THR A 138 -4.76 0.68 26.95
N PRO A 139 -3.78 1.57 26.73
CA PRO A 139 -3.55 2.37 25.51
C PRO A 139 -3.12 1.51 24.29
N PRO A 140 -3.29 2.02 23.05
CA PRO A 140 -2.76 1.37 21.85
C PRO A 140 -1.21 1.39 21.84
N PRO A 141 -0.54 0.40 21.21
CA PRO A 141 0.91 0.44 21.00
C PRO A 141 1.30 1.59 20.08
N VAL A 142 2.48 2.16 20.31
CA VAL A 142 3.09 3.18 19.46
C VAL A 142 4.09 2.52 18.51
N PHE A 143 3.90 2.75 17.21
CA PHE A 143 4.78 2.30 16.15
C PHE A 143 5.62 3.46 15.61
N TYR A 144 6.90 3.21 15.42
CA TYR A 144 7.83 4.17 14.82
C TYR A 144 8.33 3.65 13.46
N PHE A 145 8.10 4.43 12.40
CA PHE A 145 8.44 4.02 11.02
C PHE A 145 9.42 4.96 10.30
N ARG A 146 9.89 6.03 10.96
CA ARG A 146 10.78 7.01 10.36
C ARG A 146 12.01 6.36 9.70
N GLY A 147 12.42 6.89 8.54
CA GLY A 147 13.62 6.41 7.83
C GLY A 147 13.39 5.20 6.91
N ASN A 148 12.16 4.68 6.82
CA ASN A 148 11.77 3.71 5.79
C ASN A 148 11.50 4.38 4.43
N ARG A 149 11.41 3.59 3.35
CA ARG A 149 11.34 4.06 1.97
C ARG A 149 9.98 3.76 1.30
N PHE A 150 8.93 4.40 1.79
CA PHE A 150 7.55 4.10 1.38
C PHE A 150 7.24 4.34 -0.11
N ASN A 151 6.53 3.40 -0.70
CA ASN A 151 5.91 3.48 -2.03
C ASN A 151 4.46 3.93 -1.87
N CYS A 152 4.18 5.18 -2.20
CA CYS A 152 2.87 5.78 -2.03
C CYS A 152 1.95 5.47 -3.21
N ASP A 153 1.46 4.23 -3.21
CA ASP A 153 0.46 3.68 -4.12
C ASP A 153 -0.82 3.31 -3.34
N CYS A 154 -1.75 2.61 -3.99
CA CYS A 154 -2.99 2.16 -3.35
C CYS A 154 -2.79 1.38 -2.04
N HIS A 155 -1.68 0.67 -1.86
CA HIS A 155 -1.42 -0.20 -0.72
C HIS A 155 -1.19 0.63 0.55
N LEU A 156 -0.67 1.85 0.41
CA LEU A 156 -0.48 2.78 1.54
C LEU A 156 -1.62 3.80 1.67
N SER A 157 -2.69 3.68 0.89
CA SER A 157 -3.83 4.61 0.94
C SER A 157 -4.46 4.71 2.33
N TRP A 158 -4.46 3.62 3.09
CA TRP A 158 -4.95 3.58 4.47
C TRP A 158 -4.19 4.55 5.39
N MET A 159 -2.89 4.78 5.18
CA MET A 159 -2.10 5.71 5.99
C MET A 159 -2.60 7.15 5.83
N ILE A 160 -3.02 7.51 4.61
CA ILE A 160 -3.59 8.83 4.32
C ILE A 160 -5.01 8.97 4.86
N GLN A 161 -5.81 7.90 4.75
CA GLN A 161 -7.16 7.86 5.34
C GLN A 161 -7.10 7.99 6.87
N CYS A 162 -6.08 7.39 7.48
CA CYS A 162 -5.78 7.49 8.91
C CYS A 162 -5.71 8.93 9.38
N LEU A 163 -4.89 9.74 8.71
CA LEU A 163 -4.68 11.15 9.02
C LEU A 163 -5.92 12.00 8.83
N ASN A 164 -6.58 11.79 7.69
CA ASN A 164 -7.53 12.79 7.21
C ASN A 164 -8.91 12.65 7.86
N ARG A 165 -9.29 11.47 8.38
CA ARG A 165 -10.69 11.24 8.80
C ARG A 165 -10.97 10.27 9.96
N TRP A 166 -9.99 9.77 10.73
CA TRP A 166 -10.27 8.89 11.88
C TRP A 166 -11.30 7.79 11.54
N THR A 167 -11.04 7.01 10.50
CA THR A 167 -11.86 5.83 10.19
C THR A 167 -11.52 4.68 11.15
N ASP A 168 -12.40 3.67 11.25
CA ASP A 168 -12.13 2.43 12.01
C ASP A 168 -10.84 1.70 11.58
N SER A 169 -10.30 2.05 10.40
CA SER A 169 -9.06 1.54 9.84
C SER A 169 -7.84 1.81 10.74
N CYS A 170 -7.86 2.84 11.59
CA CYS A 170 -6.74 3.21 12.46
C CYS A 170 -6.97 3.00 13.95
N LYS A 171 -8.06 2.32 14.31
CA LYS A 171 -8.26 1.90 15.70
C LYS A 171 -7.31 0.76 16.02
N GLY A 172 -6.58 0.86 17.13
CA GLY A 172 -5.80 -0.23 17.72
C GLY A 172 -4.28 -0.08 17.71
N PHE A 173 -3.76 1.03 17.19
CA PHE A 173 -2.35 1.40 17.23
C PHE A 173 -2.21 2.91 17.07
N GLU A 174 -1.05 3.45 17.46
CA GLU A 174 -0.62 4.81 17.22
C GLU A 174 0.63 4.79 16.32
N ILE A 175 0.73 5.74 15.40
CA ILE A 175 1.94 5.94 14.60
C ILE A 175 2.55 7.26 15.03
N ASP A 176 3.70 7.20 15.69
CA ASP A 176 4.44 8.40 16.08
C ASP A 176 5.30 8.92 14.91
N GLU A 177 5.67 10.20 14.98
CA GLU A 177 6.46 10.91 13.96
C GLU A 177 5.84 10.81 12.54
N PHE A 178 4.53 10.64 12.44
CA PHE A 178 3.85 10.40 11.16
C PHE A 178 4.16 11.52 10.15
N GLU A 179 4.21 12.79 10.61
CA GLU A 179 4.48 13.94 9.76
C GLU A 179 5.87 13.94 9.11
N PHE A 180 6.78 13.07 9.55
CA PHE A 180 8.14 12.91 9.04
C PHE A 180 8.31 11.70 8.12
N LEU A 181 7.27 10.88 7.93
CA LEU A 181 7.33 9.77 6.98
C LEU A 181 7.35 10.29 5.54
N LEU A 182 8.10 9.62 4.68
CA LEU A 182 8.39 10.08 3.32
C LEU A 182 7.90 9.08 2.27
N CYS A 183 7.17 9.59 1.28
CA CYS A 183 6.92 8.91 0.01
C CYS A 183 8.17 9.05 -0.86
N TYR A 184 8.79 7.93 -1.23
CA TYR A 184 9.96 7.90 -2.13
C TYR A 184 9.62 7.46 -3.55
N ASN A 185 8.62 6.59 -3.69
CA ASN A 185 8.19 6.02 -4.96
C ASN A 185 6.66 6.14 -5.06
N GLY A 186 6.13 6.10 -6.28
CA GLY A 186 4.70 6.17 -6.60
C GLY A 186 4.44 6.92 -7.92
N TYR A 187 3.17 7.07 -8.31
CA TYR A 187 2.81 7.71 -9.57
C TYR A 187 3.24 9.20 -9.62
N LYS A 188 3.95 9.59 -10.69
CA LYS A 188 4.49 10.95 -10.90
C LYS A 188 5.42 11.48 -9.79
N ILE A 189 5.89 10.62 -8.88
CA ILE A 189 6.83 11.00 -7.82
C ILE A 189 8.25 11.08 -8.41
N ARG A 190 8.72 12.31 -8.66
CA ARG A 190 10.10 12.57 -9.13
C ARG A 190 11.07 12.95 -8.00
N LYS A 191 10.51 13.43 -6.90
CA LYS A 191 11.23 13.82 -5.68
C LYS A 191 10.43 13.32 -4.49
N TYR A 192 11.12 12.82 -3.47
CA TYR A 192 10.48 12.38 -2.25
C TYR A 192 9.76 13.55 -1.55
N PHE A 193 8.66 13.28 -0.87
CA PHE A 193 7.89 14.27 -0.12
C PHE A 193 7.22 13.64 1.11
N LEU A 194 6.75 14.48 2.03
CA LEU A 194 6.12 14.01 3.28
C LEU A 194 4.79 13.34 2.98
N ILE A 195 4.56 12.16 3.55
CA ILE A 195 3.34 11.36 3.32
C ILE A 195 2.07 12.14 3.64
N LYS A 196 2.11 13.08 4.61
CA LYS A 196 0.97 13.96 4.94
C LYS A 196 0.53 14.89 3.79
N ASN A 197 1.41 15.13 2.82
CA ASN A 197 1.11 15.90 1.61
C ASN A 197 0.60 15.01 0.47
N ALA A 198 0.53 13.69 0.66
CA ALA A 198 -0.01 12.78 -0.34
C ALA A 198 -1.53 12.93 -0.43
N GLN A 199 -2.05 12.85 -1.65
CA GLN A 199 -3.48 12.90 -1.93
C GLN A 199 -3.98 11.51 -2.28
N LEU A 200 -5.14 11.16 -1.74
CA LEU A 200 -5.74 9.84 -1.85
C LEU A 200 -6.03 9.44 -3.32
N GLU A 201 -6.39 10.42 -4.15
CA GLU A 201 -6.59 10.28 -5.60
C GLU A 201 -5.30 10.01 -6.39
N ASN A 202 -4.12 10.27 -5.83
CA ASN A 202 -2.83 10.03 -6.47
C ASN A 202 -2.16 8.73 -6.01
N MET A 203 -2.79 8.00 -5.09
CA MET A 203 -2.36 6.68 -4.61
C MET A 203 -2.79 5.60 -5.62
N LEU A 204 -2.18 5.62 -6.79
CA LEU A 204 -2.53 4.77 -7.93
C LEU A 204 -1.74 3.47 -7.96
N SER A 205 -2.35 2.42 -8.52
CA SER A 205 -1.73 1.13 -8.81
C SER A 205 -2.18 0.58 -10.16
N GLU A 206 -1.52 -0.46 -10.65
CA GLU A 206 -1.85 -1.08 -11.92
C GLU A 206 -3.21 -1.80 -11.90
N PHE A 207 -3.82 -1.90 -13.07
CA PHE A 207 -5.07 -2.64 -13.26
C PHE A 207 -4.93 -4.12 -12.85
N GLY A 208 -5.87 -4.62 -12.05
CA GLY A 208 -5.85 -6.00 -11.54
C GLY A 208 -5.08 -6.18 -10.23
N ASP A 209 -4.52 -5.10 -9.68
CA ASP A 209 -3.93 -5.11 -8.36
C ASP A 209 -4.99 -5.44 -7.27
N PRO A 210 -4.71 -6.35 -6.32
CA PRO A 210 -5.65 -6.72 -5.25
C PRO A 210 -6.18 -5.56 -4.40
N CYS A 211 -5.44 -4.44 -4.30
CA CYS A 211 -5.89 -3.25 -3.56
C CYS A 211 -6.99 -2.47 -4.31
N VAL A 212 -7.10 -2.63 -5.63
CA VAL A 212 -8.13 -2.04 -6.47
C VAL A 212 -9.23 -3.08 -6.55
N GLY A 213 -10.20 -3.00 -5.63
CA GLY A 213 -11.31 -3.95 -5.56
C GLY A 213 -11.88 -4.23 -6.95
N ILE A 214 -12.07 -5.51 -7.27
CA ILE A 214 -12.74 -5.91 -8.51
C ILE A 214 -14.20 -5.46 -8.37
N CYS A 215 -14.74 -4.73 -9.35
CA CYS A 215 -16.18 -4.47 -9.38
C CYS A 215 -16.93 -5.81 -9.25
N ASP A 216 -17.79 -5.96 -8.24
CA ASP A 216 -18.81 -7.00 -8.25
C ASP A 216 -19.75 -6.72 -9.42
N CYS A 217 -19.58 -7.47 -10.51
CA CYS A 217 -20.52 -7.48 -11.62
C CYS A 217 -21.82 -8.10 -11.12
N CYS A 218 -22.72 -7.28 -10.57
CA CYS A 218 -24.08 -7.69 -10.24
C CYS A 218 -24.75 -8.22 -11.51
N GLY A 219 -25.22 -9.47 -11.47
CA GLY A 219 -25.75 -10.25 -12.59
C GLY A 219 -27.06 -9.74 -13.23
N SER A 220 -27.22 -8.43 -13.41
CA SER A 220 -28.20 -7.84 -14.32
C SER A 220 -27.49 -7.26 -15.55
N LEU A 221 -28.24 -7.11 -16.65
CA LEU A 221 -27.81 -6.57 -17.95
C LEU A 221 -27.20 -5.14 -17.93
N SER A 222 -26.96 -4.58 -16.76
CA SER A 222 -26.39 -3.26 -16.48
C SER A 222 -25.02 -3.38 -15.79
N CYS A 223 -24.14 -4.26 -16.28
CA CYS A 223 -22.74 -4.27 -15.86
C CYS A 223 -22.02 -3.03 -16.46
N ILE A 224 -21.99 -1.94 -15.70
CA ILE A 224 -21.27 -0.69 -16.04
C ILE A 224 -19.75 -0.82 -15.78
N CYS A 225 -19.26 -2.01 -15.42
CA CYS A 225 -17.83 -2.28 -15.23
C CYS A 225 -17.25 -3.12 -16.38
N LYS A 226 -17.22 -2.58 -17.61
CA LYS A 226 -16.31 -3.11 -18.66
C LYS A 226 -14.88 -2.66 -18.31
N MET A 227 -14.36 -3.24 -17.24
CA MET A 227 -13.04 -2.98 -16.68
C MET A 227 -12.05 -3.94 -17.32
N SER A 228 -11.58 -3.65 -18.53
CA SER A 228 -10.39 -4.31 -19.02
C SER A 228 -9.42 -3.21 -19.41
N CYS A 229 -8.14 -3.36 -19.08
CA CYS A 229 -7.16 -2.45 -19.66
C CYS A 229 -6.97 -2.84 -21.14
N PRO A 230 -7.02 -1.89 -22.10
CA PRO A 230 -6.75 -2.22 -23.49
C PRO A 230 -5.37 -2.85 -23.66
N ALA A 231 -5.24 -3.76 -24.63
CA ALA A 231 -3.97 -4.44 -24.89
C ALA A 231 -2.86 -3.42 -25.18
N ASN A 232 -1.68 -3.65 -24.60
CA ASN A 232 -0.48 -2.81 -24.71
C ASN A 232 -0.59 -1.41 -24.07
N CYS A 233 -1.70 -1.09 -23.40
CA CYS A 233 -1.85 0.12 -22.60
C CYS A 233 -1.51 -0.14 -21.13
N THR A 234 -1.19 0.94 -20.42
CA THR A 234 -1.03 0.93 -18.97
C THR A 234 -2.25 1.59 -18.35
N CYS A 235 -2.92 0.90 -17.43
CA CYS A 235 -4.05 1.47 -16.70
C CYS A 235 -3.69 1.56 -15.22
N LEU A 236 -3.73 2.78 -14.67
CA LEU A 236 -3.47 3.07 -13.27
C LEU A 236 -4.75 3.58 -12.59
N MET A 237 -5.05 3.08 -11.40
CA MET A 237 -6.33 3.34 -10.74
C MET A 237 -6.13 3.59 -9.25
N SER A 238 -6.92 4.50 -8.69
CA SER A 238 -7.01 4.67 -7.24
C SER A 238 -7.94 3.62 -6.63
N PHE A 239 -7.67 3.20 -5.38
CA PHE A 239 -8.50 2.20 -4.68
C PHE A 239 -9.98 2.62 -4.52
N ASN A 240 -10.28 3.92 -4.53
CA ASN A 240 -11.65 4.44 -4.43
C ASN A 240 -12.33 4.63 -5.80
N HIS A 241 -11.67 4.22 -6.89
CA HIS A 241 -12.14 4.37 -8.27
C HIS A 241 -12.50 5.80 -8.67
N GLN A 242 -11.97 6.80 -7.96
CA GLN A 242 -12.22 8.22 -8.28
C GLN A 242 -11.28 8.74 -9.36
N ASN A 243 -10.07 8.20 -9.44
CA ASN A 243 -9.07 8.59 -10.44
C ASN A 243 -8.59 7.37 -11.21
N GLY A 244 -8.73 7.43 -12.53
CA GLY A 244 -8.31 6.40 -13.46
C GLY A 244 -7.50 7.00 -14.59
N ILE A 245 -6.32 6.45 -14.83
CA ILE A 245 -5.41 6.88 -15.90
C ILE A 245 -5.22 5.73 -16.85
N VAL A 246 -5.52 5.97 -18.12
CA VAL A 246 -5.31 5.00 -19.19
C VAL A 246 -4.29 5.60 -20.14
N ASP A 247 -3.10 5.03 -20.16
CA ASP A 247 -2.00 5.43 -21.04
C ASP A 247 -1.83 4.43 -22.19
N CYS A 248 -2.29 4.85 -23.36
CA CYS A 248 -2.17 4.16 -24.63
C CYS A 248 -1.27 4.94 -25.61
N SER A 249 -0.38 5.78 -25.10
CA SER A 249 0.48 6.63 -25.94
C SER A 249 1.53 5.83 -26.70
N ASN A 250 1.80 6.21 -27.95
CA ASN A 250 2.84 5.62 -28.81
C ASN A 250 2.71 4.09 -28.97
N LYS A 251 1.48 3.58 -29.07
CA LYS A 251 1.20 2.14 -29.20
C LYS A 251 0.87 1.73 -30.63
N HIS A 252 1.07 2.62 -31.59
CA HIS A 252 0.74 2.44 -33.01
C HIS A 252 -0.74 2.04 -33.20
N ILE A 253 -1.62 2.59 -32.37
CA ILE A 253 -3.06 2.33 -32.43
C ILE A 253 -3.62 3.02 -33.68
N ASN A 254 -4.28 2.24 -34.54
CA ASN A 254 -4.93 2.75 -35.75
C ASN A 254 -6.42 3.06 -35.54
N ASN A 255 -7.02 2.52 -34.49
CA ASN A 255 -8.41 2.76 -34.14
C ASN A 255 -8.56 2.56 -32.63
N VAL A 256 -9.32 3.44 -31.98
CA VAL A 256 -9.65 3.29 -30.56
C VAL A 256 -10.58 2.08 -30.43
N THR A 257 -10.05 0.92 -30.05
CA THR A 257 -10.84 -0.32 -29.91
C THR A 257 -11.51 -0.41 -28.53
N GLU A 258 -12.58 -1.20 -28.47
CA GLU A 258 -13.42 -1.36 -27.27
C GLU A 258 -12.65 -1.81 -26.03
N ASN A 259 -13.18 -1.41 -24.87
CA ASN A 259 -12.75 -1.73 -23.51
C ASN A 259 -11.77 -0.71 -22.89
N ILE A 260 -11.99 0.58 -23.08
CA ILE A 260 -11.40 1.57 -22.17
C ILE A 260 -12.22 1.53 -20.86
N PRO A 261 -11.57 1.42 -19.68
CA PRO A 261 -12.27 1.46 -18.40
C PRO A 261 -13.15 2.71 -18.28
N THR A 262 -14.43 2.53 -17.97
CA THR A 262 -15.44 3.61 -17.83
C THR A 262 -15.09 4.62 -16.74
N ILE A 263 -14.25 4.22 -15.79
CA ILE A 263 -13.75 5.06 -14.70
C ILE A 263 -12.54 5.92 -15.08
N ALA A 264 -12.07 5.87 -16.34
CA ALA A 264 -10.94 6.68 -16.79
C ALA A 264 -11.28 8.17 -16.65
N GLU A 265 -10.46 8.88 -15.88
CA GLU A 265 -10.48 10.33 -15.71
C GLU A 265 -9.51 11.01 -16.69
N THR A 266 -8.36 10.38 -16.95
CA THR A 266 -7.38 10.81 -17.95
C THR A 266 -7.09 9.70 -18.95
N LEU A 267 -7.23 10.00 -20.23
CA LEU A 267 -6.93 9.09 -21.33
C LEU A 267 -5.85 9.68 -22.23
N TYR A 268 -4.73 8.97 -22.36
CA TYR A 268 -3.65 9.32 -23.27
C TYR A 268 -3.69 8.43 -24.52
N LEU A 269 -3.84 9.06 -25.68
CA LEU A 269 -3.80 8.44 -27.00
C LEU A 269 -2.81 9.16 -27.92
N ASP A 270 -1.85 9.89 -27.36
CA ASP A 270 -0.84 10.65 -28.10
C ASP A 270 0.08 9.74 -28.95
N GLY A 271 0.56 10.26 -30.08
CA GLY A 271 1.57 9.59 -30.90
C GLY A 271 1.07 8.31 -31.57
N ASN A 272 -0.24 8.20 -31.80
CA ASN A 272 -0.86 7.06 -32.48
C ASN A 272 -1.15 7.37 -33.96
N ASN A 273 -1.88 6.50 -34.67
CA ASN A 273 -2.15 6.65 -36.10
C ASN A 273 -3.66 6.52 -36.37
N LEU A 274 -4.44 7.35 -35.68
CA LEU A 274 -5.91 7.22 -35.64
C LEU A 274 -6.58 7.61 -36.97
N ALA A 275 -5.92 8.44 -37.78
CA ALA A 275 -6.42 9.03 -39.03
C ALA A 275 -7.67 9.92 -38.86
N PHE A 276 -8.72 9.46 -38.21
CA PHE A 276 -9.92 10.23 -37.89
C PHE A 276 -10.57 9.76 -36.58
N ILE A 277 -11.39 10.61 -35.97
CA ILE A 277 -12.18 10.26 -34.79
C ILE A 277 -13.62 9.94 -35.20
N LYS A 278 -14.06 8.72 -34.89
CA LYS A 278 -15.40 8.22 -35.21
C LYS A 278 -16.45 8.74 -34.21
N SER A 279 -17.69 8.92 -34.67
CA SER A 279 -18.85 9.22 -33.82
C SER A 279 -18.97 8.24 -32.65
N ALA A 280 -19.24 8.77 -31.45
CA ALA A 280 -19.48 8.03 -30.21
C ALA A 280 -18.36 7.04 -29.80
N ILE A 281 -17.13 7.19 -30.31
CA ILE A 281 -16.03 6.26 -30.01
C ILE A 281 -15.60 6.26 -28.53
N PHE A 282 -15.85 7.36 -27.84
CA PHE A 282 -15.58 7.52 -26.40
C PHE A 282 -16.86 7.37 -25.54
N SER A 283 -17.94 6.85 -26.11
CA SER A 283 -19.20 6.66 -25.38
C SER A 283 -18.99 5.76 -24.16
N GLY A 284 -19.60 6.14 -23.03
CA GLY A 284 -19.46 5.43 -21.75
C GLY A 284 -18.36 5.99 -20.82
N LEU A 285 -17.48 6.86 -21.32
CA LEU A 285 -16.42 7.49 -20.50
C LEU A 285 -16.94 8.73 -19.75
N TYR A 286 -17.99 8.55 -18.95
CA TYR A 286 -18.70 9.64 -18.24
C TYR A 286 -17.86 10.33 -17.15
N HIS A 287 -16.70 9.76 -16.79
CA HIS A 287 -15.77 10.30 -15.81
C HIS A 287 -14.57 11.02 -16.45
N LEU A 288 -14.44 10.98 -17.78
CA LEU A 288 -13.28 11.51 -18.47
C LEU A 288 -13.24 13.03 -18.39
N LYS A 289 -12.16 13.57 -17.79
CA LYS A 289 -11.90 15.00 -17.71
C LYS A 289 -10.85 15.46 -18.70
N THR A 290 -9.87 14.61 -18.97
CA THR A 290 -8.75 14.96 -19.85
C THR A 290 -8.53 13.91 -20.92
N LEU A 291 -8.54 14.35 -22.18
CA LEU A 291 -8.27 13.52 -23.35
C LEU A 291 -7.10 14.08 -24.16
N TYR A 292 -6.03 13.29 -24.28
CA TYR A 292 -4.88 13.61 -25.10
C TYR A 292 -4.88 12.82 -26.41
N LEU A 293 -4.83 13.54 -27.54
CA LEU A 293 -4.85 13.02 -28.91
C LEU A 293 -3.78 13.70 -29.77
N ASN A 294 -2.70 14.21 -29.17
CA ASN A 294 -1.67 14.96 -29.90
C ASN A 294 -0.85 14.03 -30.79
N ARG A 295 -0.42 14.53 -31.95
CA ARG A 295 0.42 13.77 -32.91
C ARG A 295 -0.19 12.42 -33.28
N SER A 296 -1.51 12.35 -33.44
CA SER A 296 -2.23 11.09 -33.71
C SER A 296 -2.69 10.95 -35.17
N GLY A 297 -2.20 11.83 -36.06
CA GLY A 297 -2.51 11.82 -37.49
C GLY A 297 -3.96 12.12 -37.83
N ILE A 298 -4.69 12.80 -36.94
CA ILE A 298 -6.12 13.04 -37.09
C ILE A 298 -6.35 14.12 -38.15
N ASP A 299 -7.06 13.82 -39.24
CA ASP A 299 -7.44 14.77 -40.28
C ASP A 299 -8.91 15.21 -40.21
N ARG A 300 -9.75 14.39 -39.56
CA ARG A 300 -11.19 14.61 -39.44
C ARG A 300 -11.76 14.12 -38.10
N VAL A 301 -12.70 14.87 -37.55
CA VAL A 301 -13.54 14.48 -36.41
C VAL A 301 -15.00 14.39 -36.89
N GLN A 302 -15.67 13.27 -36.63
CA GLN A 302 -17.08 13.08 -37.01
C GLN A 302 -18.05 13.73 -36.00
N PRO A 303 -19.30 14.04 -36.41
CA PRO A 303 -20.40 14.40 -35.50
C PRO A 303 -20.50 13.45 -34.31
N ASP A 304 -20.80 14.00 -33.13
CA ASP A 304 -21.00 13.24 -31.89
C ASP A 304 -19.77 12.40 -31.45
N ALA A 305 -18.56 12.71 -31.95
CA ALA A 305 -17.34 12.02 -31.54
C ALA A 305 -17.10 12.06 -30.01
N PHE A 306 -17.43 13.19 -29.39
CA PHE A 306 -17.26 13.46 -27.97
C PHE A 306 -18.58 13.44 -27.18
N VAL A 307 -19.64 12.87 -27.77
CA VAL A 307 -20.96 12.81 -27.14
C VAL A 307 -20.90 12.12 -25.78
N ASN A 308 -21.66 12.65 -24.81
CA ASN A 308 -21.75 12.16 -23.44
C ASN A 308 -20.46 12.24 -22.60
N LEU A 309 -19.40 12.91 -23.06
CA LEU A 309 -18.24 13.24 -22.23
C LEU A 309 -18.54 14.45 -21.32
N THR A 310 -19.54 14.31 -20.46
CA THR A 310 -20.15 15.41 -19.68
C THR A 310 -19.22 16.08 -18.66
N LYS A 311 -18.05 15.51 -18.41
CA LYS A 311 -17.02 16.04 -17.50
C LYS A 311 -15.74 16.44 -18.22
N LEU A 312 -15.70 16.41 -19.55
CA LEU A 312 -14.49 16.74 -20.30
C LEU A 312 -14.15 18.22 -20.12
N GLU A 313 -12.99 18.48 -19.52
CA GLU A 313 -12.48 19.83 -19.23
C GLU A 313 -11.33 20.18 -20.18
N HIS A 314 -10.56 19.18 -20.61
CA HIS A 314 -9.35 19.36 -21.39
C HIS A 314 -9.27 18.38 -22.57
N LEU A 315 -9.26 18.92 -23.78
CA LEU A 315 -9.08 18.19 -25.02
C LEU A 315 -7.83 18.70 -25.75
N TYR A 316 -6.86 17.82 -25.98
CA TYR A 316 -5.62 18.16 -26.66
C TYR A 316 -5.53 17.49 -28.04
N LEU A 317 -5.53 18.29 -29.10
CA LEU A 317 -5.49 17.87 -30.50
C LEU A 317 -4.27 18.43 -31.26
N ASN A 318 -3.20 18.82 -30.55
CA ASN A 318 -2.05 19.49 -31.16
C ASN A 318 -1.31 18.57 -32.13
N GLU A 319 -0.68 19.18 -33.14
CA GLU A 319 0.19 18.48 -34.10
C GLU A 319 -0.53 17.33 -34.84
N ASN A 320 -1.82 17.53 -35.14
CA ASN A 320 -2.60 16.69 -36.03
C ASN A 320 -2.70 17.33 -37.43
N SER A 321 -3.46 16.70 -38.33
CA SER A 321 -3.67 17.14 -39.72
C SER A 321 -5.04 17.76 -39.94
N LEU A 322 -5.68 18.28 -38.89
CA LEU A 322 -7.00 18.89 -38.93
C LEU A 322 -6.97 20.18 -39.77
N SER A 323 -7.79 20.25 -40.82
CA SER A 323 -7.98 21.47 -41.61
C SER A 323 -9.05 22.41 -41.02
N CYS A 324 -10.03 21.85 -40.32
CA CYS A 324 -11.08 22.57 -39.61
C CYS A 324 -11.60 21.74 -38.44
N LEU A 325 -12.16 22.40 -37.44
CA LEU A 325 -12.85 21.78 -36.31
C LEU A 325 -14.16 22.53 -36.13
N ASP A 326 -15.27 21.84 -36.33
CA ASP A 326 -16.60 22.40 -36.13
C ASP A 326 -16.90 22.48 -34.63
N VAL A 327 -17.34 23.65 -34.17
CA VAL A 327 -17.58 23.95 -32.75
C VAL A 327 -18.75 23.13 -32.22
N GLU A 328 -19.71 22.77 -33.05
CA GLU A 328 -20.83 21.91 -32.65
C GLU A 328 -20.37 20.49 -32.27
N LEU A 329 -19.17 20.07 -32.69
CA LEU A 329 -18.58 18.79 -32.31
C LEU A 329 -18.02 18.77 -30.88
N LEU A 330 -17.88 19.95 -30.24
CA LEU A 330 -17.25 20.13 -28.93
C LEU A 330 -18.24 20.35 -27.79
N ASN A 331 -19.55 20.40 -28.07
CA ASN A 331 -20.61 20.67 -27.09
C ASN A 331 -21.24 19.41 -26.51
#